data_AF-A0A9W6J5R0-F1
#
_entry.id   AF-A0A9W6J5R0-F1
#
_cell.length_a   1.000
_cell.length_b   1.000
_cell.length_c   1.000
_cell.angle_alpha   90.00
_cell.angle_beta   90.00
_cell.angle_gamma   90.00
#
_symmetry.space_group_name_H-M   'P 1'
#
loop_
_entity.id
_entity.type
_entity.pdbx_description
1 polymer ?
#
loop_
_entity_poly.entity_id
_entity_poly.type
_entity_poly.pdbx_seq_one_letter_code
_entity_poly.pdbx_strand_id
1 'polypeptide(L)'
;MIALTLTEPLDVEGGPISTVTIREPSGLALLELALHVPLLRAWAGADAEARKAGRRVFPTSAVFRAMVVVAGALTGIGTERAGKLLFADIDKIVAKGARLIAKAMAAEPPLARAPRHPTPPAGAG
;
A
#
# COMPACT_ATOMS: atom_id res chain seq x y z
N MET A 1 -6.15 -8.34 -11.28
CA MET A 1 -6.98 -8.29 -10.06
C MET A 1 -6.93 -9.65 -9.38
N ILE A 2 -6.96 -9.71 -8.05
CA ILE A 2 -6.86 -10.95 -7.27
C ILE A 2 -8.04 -10.98 -6.29
N ALA A 3 -8.92 -11.98 -6.39
CA ALA A 3 -9.98 -12.17 -5.41
C ALA A 3 -9.43 -12.85 -4.15
N LEU A 4 -9.92 -12.43 -2.99
CA LEU A 4 -9.58 -13.01 -1.69
C LEU A 4 -10.83 -13.21 -0.86
N THR A 5 -11.08 -14.46 -0.49
CA THR A 5 -12.12 -14.81 0.49
C THR A 5 -11.65 -14.38 1.87
N LEU A 6 -12.50 -13.64 2.58
CA LEU A 6 -12.27 -13.22 3.95
C LEU A 6 -12.46 -14.40 4.89
N THR A 7 -11.70 -14.39 5.99
CA THR A 7 -11.79 -15.41 7.03
C THR A 7 -13.13 -15.32 7.76
N GLU A 8 -13.62 -14.10 7.97
CA GLU A 8 -14.96 -13.81 8.47
C GLU A 8 -15.66 -12.80 7.55
N PRO A 9 -17.00 -12.87 7.40
CA PRO A 9 -17.73 -11.87 6.64
C PRO A 9 -17.54 -10.48 7.26
N LEU A 10 -17.29 -9.48 6.42
CA LEU A 10 -17.27 -8.09 6.84
C LEU A 10 -18.67 -7.50 6.68
N ASP A 11 -19.25 -7.04 7.78
CA ASP A 11 -20.51 -6.32 7.75
C ASP A 11 -20.34 -4.93 7.11
N VAL A 12 -21.04 -4.71 6.00
CA VAL A 12 -21.12 -3.42 5.33
C VAL A 12 -22.57 -3.02 5.11
N GLU A 13 -22.78 -1.73 4.89
CA GLU A 13 -24.08 -1.20 4.49
C GLU A 13 -24.48 -1.82 3.14
N GLY A 14 -25.50 -2.69 3.16
CA GLY A 14 -25.88 -3.54 2.02
C GLY A 14 -25.71 -5.05 2.23
N GLY A 15 -25.19 -5.48 3.39
CA GLY A 15 -25.09 -6.90 3.79
C GLY A 15 -23.66 -7.41 3.91
N PRO A 16 -23.46 -8.62 4.47
CA PRO A 16 -22.13 -9.16 4.72
C PRO A 16 -21.39 -9.44 3.40
N ILE A 17 -20.15 -8.97 3.29
CA ILE A 17 -19.26 -9.34 2.19
C ILE A 17 -18.24 -10.39 2.68
N SER A 18 -18.13 -11.50 1.95
CA SER A 18 -17.16 -12.57 2.29
C SER A 18 -15.96 -12.60 1.33
N THR A 19 -15.93 -11.72 0.34
CA THR A 19 -14.86 -11.66 -0.66
C THR A 19 -14.49 -10.22 -0.96
N VAL A 20 -13.19 -9.94 -1.04
CA VAL A 20 -12.64 -8.66 -1.49
C VAL A 20 -11.79 -8.87 -2.74
N THR A 21 -11.70 -7.84 -3.58
CA THR A 21 -10.85 -7.87 -4.76
C THR A 21 -9.68 -6.92 -4.61
N ILE A 22 -8.47 -7.46 -4.64
CA ILE A 22 -7.21 -6.73 -4.68
C ILE A 22 -6.99 -6.22 -6.12
N ARG A 23 -6.85 -4.92 -6.25
CA ARG A 23 -6.67 -4.20 -7.52
C ARG A 23 -5.54 -3.19 -7.42
N GLU A 24 -5.16 -2.67 -8.58
CA GLU A 24 -4.20 -1.58 -8.66
C GLU A 24 -4.82 -0.34 -7.98
N PRO A 25 -4.11 0.30 -7.05
CA PRO A 25 -4.60 1.51 -6.38
C PRO A 25 -4.73 2.68 -7.36
N SER A 26 -5.69 3.57 -7.12
CA SER A 26 -5.86 4.80 -7.91
C SER A 26 -4.71 5.79 -7.67
N GLY A 27 -4.57 6.81 -8.52
CA GLY A 27 -3.53 7.84 -8.37
C GLY A 27 -3.53 8.54 -7.00
N LEU A 28 -4.71 8.90 -6.48
CA LEU A 28 -4.82 9.48 -5.13
C LEU A 28 -4.46 8.47 -4.04
N ALA A 29 -4.88 7.20 -4.19
CA ALA A 29 -4.53 6.15 -3.24
C ALA A 29 -3.02 5.86 -3.25
N LEU A 30 -2.34 6.02 -4.40
CA LEU A 30 -0.90 5.86 -4.49
C LEU A 30 -0.13 6.90 -3.68
N LEU A 31 -0.59 8.15 -3.67
CA LEU A 31 0.02 9.21 -2.84
C LEU A 31 -0.10 8.87 -1.34
N GLU A 32 -1.26 8.37 -0.92
CA GLU A 32 -1.48 7.93 0.47
C GLU A 32 -0.61 6.71 0.80
N LEU A 33 -0.53 5.74 -0.10
CA LEU A 33 0.35 4.55 0.04
C LEU A 33 1.82 4.94 0.17
N ALA A 34 2.29 5.93 -0.58
CA ALA A 34 3.70 6.36 -0.58
C ALA A 34 4.19 6.79 0.81
N LEU A 35 3.30 7.34 1.65
CA LEU A 35 3.60 7.73 3.03
C LEU A 35 3.84 6.52 3.96
N HIS A 36 3.29 5.35 3.61
CA HIS A 36 3.28 4.16 4.44
C HIS A 36 4.24 3.06 3.96
N VAL A 37 4.59 3.05 2.66
CA VAL A 37 5.49 2.06 2.05
C VAL A 37 6.85 1.93 2.76
N PRO A 38 7.56 3.01 3.15
CA PRO A 38 8.84 2.89 3.84
C PRO A 38 8.73 2.14 5.18
N LEU A 39 7.68 2.43 5.95
CA LEU A 39 7.41 1.78 7.24
C LEU A 39 7.11 0.28 7.05
N LEU A 40 6.28 -0.06 6.07
CA LEU A 40 5.96 -1.46 5.76
C LEU A 40 7.17 -2.23 5.24
N ARG A 41 8.04 -1.59 4.44
CA ARG A 41 9.29 -2.21 3.96
C ARG A 41 10.26 -2.48 5.11
N ALA A 42 10.42 -1.54 6.03
CA ALA A 42 11.26 -1.71 7.21
C ALA A 42 10.72 -2.85 8.10
N TRP A 43 9.41 -2.88 8.33
CA TRP A 43 8.77 -3.98 9.07
C TRP A 43 8.95 -5.33 8.38
N ALA A 44 8.72 -5.41 7.06
CA ALA A 44 8.86 -6.66 6.32
C ALA A 44 10.29 -7.22 6.39
N GLY A 45 11.30 -6.35 6.36
CA GLY A 45 12.69 -6.74 6.58
C GLY A 45 12.91 -7.29 7.99
N ALA A 46 12.43 -6.58 9.02
CA ALA A 46 12.55 -7.02 10.41
C ALA A 46 11.81 -8.35 10.68
N ASP A 47 10.63 -8.53 10.09
CA ASP A 47 9.81 -9.74 10.19
C ASP A 47 10.46 -10.93 9.47
N ALA A 48 11.06 -10.71 8.30
CA ALA A 48 11.84 -11.74 7.61
C ALA A 48 13.04 -12.22 8.44
N GLU A 49 13.81 -11.30 9.03
CA GLU A 49 14.95 -11.65 9.89
C GLU A 49 14.51 -12.33 11.19
N ALA A 50 13.40 -11.89 11.80
CA ALA A 50 12.83 -12.54 12.96
C ALA A 50 12.42 -13.99 12.64
N ARG A 51 11.76 -14.24 11.50
CA ARG A 51 11.37 -15.60 11.08
C ARG A 51 12.56 -16.51 10.84
N LYS A 52 13.64 -16.03 10.21
CA LYS A 52 14.88 -16.80 10.05
C LYS A 52 15.48 -17.22 11.40
N ALA A 53 15.32 -16.39 12.42
CA ALA A 53 15.74 -16.66 13.79
C ALA A 53 14.71 -17.48 14.61
N GLY A 54 13.64 -18.01 13.99
CA GLY A 54 12.59 -18.76 14.70
C GLY A 54 11.73 -17.91 15.64
N ARG A 55 11.76 -16.58 15.50
CA ARG A 55 11.00 -15.64 16.32
C ARG A 55 9.77 -15.13 15.59
N ARG A 56 8.75 -14.76 16.37
CA ARG A 56 7.56 -14.06 15.87
C ARG A 56 7.63 -12.61 16.33
N VAL A 57 7.54 -11.68 15.39
CA VAL A 57 7.38 -10.26 15.69
C VAL A 57 5.96 -9.83 15.34
N PHE A 58 5.41 -8.96 16.18
CA PHE A 58 4.09 -8.39 15.98
C PHE A 58 4.23 -6.96 15.45
N PRO A 59 3.38 -6.53 14.51
CA PRO A 59 3.40 -5.17 14.04
C PRO A 59 3.08 -4.21 15.18
N THR A 60 3.80 -3.09 15.23
CA THR A 60 3.46 -1.98 16.13
C THR A 60 2.14 -1.33 15.69
N SER A 61 1.52 -0.51 16.54
CA SER A 61 0.30 0.22 16.18
C SER A 61 0.48 1.11 14.94
N ALA A 62 1.70 1.62 14.68
CA ALA A 62 1.99 2.39 13.48
C ALA A 62 2.04 1.51 12.23
N VAL A 63 2.70 0.35 12.31
CA VAL A 63 2.74 -0.63 11.22
C VAL A 63 1.34 -1.16 10.91
N PHE A 64 0.56 -1.48 11.95
CA PHE A 64 -0.80 -1.96 11.76
C PHE A 64 -1.69 -0.92 11.07
N ARG A 65 -1.63 0.35 11.46
CA ARG A 65 -2.34 1.44 10.74
C ARG A 65 -1.92 1.54 9.28
N ALA A 66 -0.63 1.44 9.00
CA ALA A 66 -0.12 1.44 7.63
C ALA A 66 -0.68 0.25 6.83
N MET A 67 -0.71 -0.96 7.41
CA MET A 67 -1.30 -2.14 6.77
C MET A 67 -2.79 -1.95 6.46
N VAL A 68 -3.55 -1.34 7.38
CA VAL A 68 -4.99 -1.04 7.18
C VAL A 68 -5.20 -0.07 6.01
N VAL A 69 -4.45 1.04 5.97
CA VAL A 69 -4.52 2.01 4.86
C VAL A 69 -4.21 1.32 3.54
N VAL A 70 -3.16 0.50 3.51
CA VAL A 70 -2.75 -0.21 2.31
C VAL A 70 -3.79 -1.24 1.85
N ALA A 71 -4.35 -2.01 2.78
CA ALA A 71 -5.43 -2.95 2.47
C ALA A 71 -6.69 -2.22 1.96
N GLY A 72 -7.03 -1.09 2.57
CA GLY A 72 -8.13 -0.23 2.14
C GLY A 72 -7.94 0.31 0.72
N ALA A 73 -6.74 0.79 0.38
CA ALA A 73 -6.39 1.27 -0.95
C ALA A 73 -6.43 0.16 -2.01
N LEU A 74 -5.85 -1.00 -1.71
CA LEU A 74 -5.78 -2.15 -2.63
C LEU A 74 -7.13 -2.79 -2.91
N THR A 75 -8.07 -2.76 -1.95
CA THR A 75 -9.40 -3.35 -2.08
C THR A 75 -10.49 -2.32 -2.40
N GLY A 76 -10.15 -1.03 -2.24
CA GLY A 76 -11.03 0.13 -2.31
C GLY A 76 -12.30 0.04 -1.47
N ILE A 77 -12.27 -0.73 -0.37
CA ILE A 77 -13.34 -0.72 0.65
C ILE A 77 -13.20 0.48 1.61
N GLY A 78 -12.05 1.16 1.55
CA GLY A 78 -11.69 2.29 2.42
C GLY A 78 -11.01 1.87 3.71
N THR A 79 -10.28 2.80 4.33
CA THR A 79 -9.48 2.57 5.55
C THR A 79 -10.33 2.17 6.75
N GLU A 80 -11.51 2.78 6.92
CA GLU A 80 -12.41 2.46 8.03
C GLU A 80 -12.89 1.00 7.99
N ARG A 81 -13.34 0.54 6.81
CA ARG A 81 -13.78 -0.84 6.62
C ARG A 81 -12.61 -1.82 6.69
N ALA A 82 -11.47 -1.46 6.13
CA ALA A 82 -10.25 -2.27 6.26
C ALA A 82 -9.81 -2.42 7.72
N GLY A 83 -10.08 -1.44 8.58
CA GLY A 83 -9.78 -1.51 10.01
C GLY A 83 -10.63 -2.50 10.80
N LYS A 84 -11.75 -2.97 10.22
CA LYS A 84 -12.64 -3.98 10.79
C LYS A 84 -12.26 -5.40 10.34
N LEU A 85 -11.35 -5.55 9.38
CA LEU A 85 -10.88 -6.86 8.93
C LEU A 85 -9.98 -7.51 9.98
N LEU A 86 -10.00 -8.84 10.00
CA LEU A 86 -9.05 -9.62 10.78
C LEU A 86 -7.62 -9.36 10.31
N PHE A 87 -6.67 -9.33 11.25
CA PHE A 87 -5.26 -9.11 10.95
C PHE A 87 -4.73 -10.08 9.88
N ALA A 88 -5.13 -11.35 9.93
CA ALA A 88 -4.72 -12.35 8.95
C ALA A 88 -5.17 -12.01 7.52
N ASP A 89 -6.35 -11.40 7.36
CA ASP A 89 -6.84 -10.99 6.04
C ASP A 89 -6.14 -9.72 5.55
N ILE A 90 -5.90 -8.76 6.45
CA ILE A 90 -5.09 -7.57 6.15
C ILE A 90 -3.69 -7.98 5.69
N ASP A 91 -3.02 -8.86 6.43
CA ASP A 91 -1.68 -9.35 6.11
C ASP A 91 -1.64 -10.05 4.74
N LYS A 92 -2.62 -10.92 4.45
CA LYS A 92 -2.76 -11.56 3.13
C LYS A 92 -2.99 -10.54 2.01
N ILE A 93 -3.82 -9.51 2.23
CA ILE A 93 -4.09 -8.46 1.24
C ILE A 93 -2.80 -7.69 0.94
N VAL A 94 -2.09 -7.25 1.98
CA VAL A 94 -0.84 -6.50 1.84
C VAL A 94 0.23 -7.36 1.16
N ALA A 95 0.40 -8.61 1.57
CA ALA A 95 1.36 -9.54 0.98
C ALA A 95 1.07 -9.83 -0.50
N LYS A 96 -0.19 -10.11 -0.87
CA LYS A 96 -0.58 -10.35 -2.27
C LYS A 96 -0.54 -9.07 -3.11
N GLY A 97 -0.85 -7.92 -2.51
CA GLY A 97 -0.83 -6.61 -3.15
C GLY A 97 0.55 -5.98 -3.27
N ALA A 98 1.57 -6.49 -2.56
CA ALA A 98 2.93 -5.94 -2.56
C ALA A 98 3.51 -5.76 -3.97
N ARG A 99 3.23 -6.71 -4.89
CA ARG A 99 3.67 -6.61 -6.29
C ARG A 99 2.97 -5.48 -7.05
N LEU A 100 1.69 -5.21 -6.76
CA LEU A 100 0.93 -4.12 -7.36
C LEU A 100 1.42 -2.77 -6.86
N ILE A 101 1.71 -2.67 -5.56
CA ILE A 101 2.32 -1.47 -4.96
C ILE A 101 3.69 -1.22 -5.59
N ALA A 102 4.56 -2.23 -5.68
CA ALA A 102 5.88 -2.09 -6.28
C ALA A 102 5.80 -1.65 -7.75
N LYS A 103 4.89 -2.24 -8.53
CA LYS A 103 4.67 -1.86 -9.93
C LYS A 103 4.19 -0.40 -10.05
N ALA A 104 3.21 0.00 -9.24
CA ALA A 104 2.61 1.33 -9.32
C ALA A 104 3.57 2.42 -8.80
N MET A 105 4.35 2.14 -7.76
CA MET A 105 5.39 3.04 -7.26
C MET A 105 6.58 3.18 -8.23
N ALA A 106 6.88 2.12 -9.00
CA ALA A 106 7.89 2.17 -10.06
C ALA A 106 7.42 2.92 -11.32
N ALA A 107 6.12 3.24 -11.42
CA ALA A 107 5.52 3.89 -12.57
C ALA A 107 5.58 5.44 -12.53
N GLU A 108 6.21 6.08 -11.55
CA GLU A 108 6.53 7.53 -11.56
C GLU A 108 8.06 7.77 -11.45
N PRO A 109 8.69 8.84 -12.05
CA PRO A 109 8.14 10.17 -12.40
C PRO A 109 8.65 10.82 -13.74
N PRO A 110 8.24 12.08 -14.12
CA PRO A 110 9.12 13.21 -13.81
C PRO A 110 8.37 14.52 -13.48
N LEU A 111 8.35 14.89 -12.20
CA LEU A 111 8.28 16.31 -11.79
C LEU A 111 9.67 17.00 -11.85
N ALA A 112 10.68 16.34 -12.44
CA ALA A 112 12.06 16.83 -12.53
C ALA A 112 12.45 17.47 -13.89
N ARG A 113 11.50 17.71 -14.80
CA ARG A 113 11.73 18.63 -15.92
C ARG A 113 11.13 19.97 -15.57
N ALA A 114 11.85 20.73 -14.74
CA ALA A 114 11.69 22.17 -14.73
C ALA A 114 11.72 22.67 -16.19
N PRO A 115 10.86 23.63 -16.59
CA PRO A 115 11.08 24.31 -17.85
C PRO A 115 12.49 24.90 -17.78
N ARG A 116 13.39 24.46 -18.67
CA ARG A 116 14.64 25.18 -18.86
C ARG A 116 14.22 26.55 -19.34
N HIS A 117 14.27 27.55 -18.45
CA HIS A 117 14.27 28.94 -18.86
C HIS A 117 15.34 29.07 -19.95
N PRO A 118 15.04 29.62 -21.13
CA PRO A 118 16.09 29.96 -22.06
C PRO A 118 16.98 31.00 -21.37
N THR A 119 18.22 30.63 -21.08
CA THR A 119 19.26 31.59 -20.75
C THR A 119 19.43 32.47 -21.98
N PRO A 120 19.30 33.80 -21.89
CA PRO A 120 19.55 34.65 -23.04
C PRO A 120 21.05 34.59 -23.37
N PRO A 121 21.45 34.52 -24.65
CA PRO A 121 22.85 34.71 -24.97
C PRO A 121 23.25 36.16 -24.64
N ALA A 122 24.16 36.30 -23.67
CA ALA A 122 25.02 37.45 -23.56
C ALA A 122 25.85 37.56 -24.85
N GLY A 123 25.85 38.75 -25.46
CA GLY A 123 26.22 38.95 -26.86
C GLY A 123 27.66 38.63 -27.24
N ALA A 124 27.89 38.58 -28.56
CA ALA A 124 29.14 38.88 -29.25
C ALA A 124 28.88 38.83 -30.77
N GLY A 125 29.12 39.94 -31.49
CA GLY A 125 29.05 40.03 -32.95
C GLY A 125 28.48 41.36 -33.42
#